data_AF-A0A5K1BT81-F1
#
_entry.id   AF-A0A5K1BT81-F1
#
_cell.length_a   1.000
_cell.length_b   1.000
_cell.length_c   1.000
_cell.angle_alpha   90.00
_cell.angle_beta   90.00
_cell.angle_gamma   90.00
#
_symmetry.space_group_name_H-M   'P 1'
#
loop_
_entity.id
_entity.type
_entity.pdbx_description
1 polymer ?
#
loop_
_entity_poly.entity_id
_entity_poly.type
_entity_poly.pdbx_seq_one_letter_code
_entity_poly.pdbx_strand_id
1 'polypeptide(L)' 'DPDNKKIIICDEKLRKVLGGKERVGFLEIAGLINPHFLK' A
#
# COMPACT_ATOMS: atom_id res chain seq x y z
N ASP A 1 7.23 6.28 5.63
CA ASP A 1 8.36 6.26 6.55
C ASP A 1 8.64 7.71 6.92
N PRO A 2 8.81 8.05 8.20
CA PRO A 2 9.02 9.43 8.64
C PRO A 2 10.28 10.07 8.04
N ASP A 3 11.28 9.26 7.70
CA ASP A 3 12.51 9.68 7.01
C ASP A 3 12.32 9.66 5.48
N ASN A 4 11.62 8.64 4.97
CA ASN A 4 11.37 8.47 3.54
C ASN A 4 9.88 8.45 3.17
N LYS A 5 9.35 9.61 2.75
CA LYS A 5 7.95 9.79 2.34
C LYS A 5 7.55 9.00 1.09
N LYS A 6 8.50 8.38 0.37
CA LYS A 6 8.22 7.53 -0.79
C LYS A 6 7.81 6.11 -0.40
N ILE A 7 8.03 5.73 0.85
CA ILE A 7 7.64 4.44 1.42
C ILE A 7 6.43 4.65 2.32
N ILE A 8 5.37 3.91 2.07
CA ILE A 8 4.16 3.90 2.89
C ILE A 8 4.30 2.71 3.84
N ILE A 9 4.17 2.97 5.14
CA ILE A 9 4.13 1.93 6.16
C ILE A 9 2.66 1.54 6.31
N CYS A 10 2.37 0.26 6.13
CA CYS A 10 1.02 -0.24 6.12
C CYS A 10 0.56 -0.59 7.53
N ASP A 11 -0.46 0.12 7.98
CA ASP A 11 -1.23 -0.23 9.17
C ASP A 11 -2.04 -1.52 8.98
N GLU A 12 -2.59 -2.10 10.05
CA GLU A 12 -3.26 -3.42 9.98
C GLU A 12 -4.37 -3.48 8.91
N LYS A 13 -5.16 -2.41 8.79
CA LYS A 13 -6.20 -2.29 7.75
C LYS A 13 -5.60 -2.18 6.36
N LEU A 14 -4.51 -1.42 6.23
CA LEU A 14 -3.83 -1.20 4.96
C LEU A 14 -3.15 -2.49 4.47
N ARG A 15 -2.60 -3.29 5.39
CA ARG A 15 -2.05 -4.62 5.09
C ARG A 15 -3.11 -5.55 4.51
N LYS A 16 -4.33 -5.56 5.05
CA LYS A 16 -5.43 -6.39 4.55
C LYS A 16 -5.81 -6.05 3.10
N VAL A 17 -5.76 -4.77 2.72
CA VAL A 17 -6.08 -4.33 1.35
C VAL A 17 -4.87 -4.35 0.40
N LEU A 18 -3.63 -4.31 0.90
CA LEU A 18 -2.41 -4.30 0.09
C LEU A 18 -1.70 -5.67 0.04
N GLY A 19 -2.45 -6.77 0.13
CA GLY A 19 -1.91 -8.12 0.00
C GLY A 19 -0.97 -8.56 1.12
N GLY A 20 -1.15 -8.02 2.33
CA GLY A 20 -0.38 -8.38 3.53
C GLY A 20 0.95 -7.63 3.71
N LYS A 21 1.34 -6.79 2.76
CA LYS A 21 2.63 -6.07 2.76
C LYS A 21 2.70 -5.03 3.88
N GLU A 22 3.78 -5.06 4.67
CA GLU A 22 4.03 -4.09 5.76
C GLU A 22 4.60 -2.76 5.27
N ARG A 23 5.28 -2.76 4.12
CA ARG A 23 5.85 -1.58 3.49
C ARG A 23 5.59 -1.64 2.00
N VAL A 24 5.08 -0.56 1.43
CA VAL A 24 4.85 -0.43 -0.01
C VAL A 24 5.44 0.86 -0.54
N GLY A 25 5.95 0.82 -1.76
CA GLY A 25 6.36 2.03 -2.47
C GLY A 25 5.15 2.79 -3.00
N PHE A 26 5.29 4.12 -3.10
CA PHE A 26 4.24 4.98 -3.66
C PHE A 26 3.82 4.60 -5.09
N LEU A 27 4.71 4.03 -5.90
CA LEU A 27 4.36 3.56 -7.25
C LEU A 27 3.72 2.16 -7.24
N GLU A 28 4.09 1.30 -6.30
CA GLU A 28 3.56 -0.07 -6.21
C GLU A 28 2.10 -0.09 -5.72
N ILE A 29 1.75 0.87 -4.84
CA ILE A 29 0.42 0.91 -4.23
C ILE A 29 -0.71 1.05 -5.25
N ALA A 30 -0.50 1.77 -6.35
CA ALA A 30 -1.50 1.94 -7.40
C ALA A 30 -1.93 0.60 -8.01
N GLY A 31 -0.97 -0.31 -8.25
CA GLY A 31 -1.24 -1.65 -8.76
C GLY A 31 -1.94 -2.55 -7.75
N LEU A 32 -1.64 -2.39 -6.46
CA LEU A 32 -2.26 -3.15 -5.38
C LEU A 32 -3.70 -2.72 -5.09
N ILE A 33 -4.03 -1.44 -5.27
CA ILE A 33 -5.40 -0.93 -5.08
C ILE A 33 -6.26 -1.16 -6.34
N ASN A 34 -5.66 -1.23 -7.53
CA ASN A 34 -6.38 -1.45 -8.80
C ASN A 34 -7.45 -2.58 -8.77
N PRO A 35 -7.22 -3.79 -8.22
CA PRO A 35 -8.24 -4.83 -8.15
C PRO A 35 -9.39 -4.55 -7.16
N HIS A 36 -9.25 -3.57 -6.27
CA HIS A 36 -10.30 -3.18 -5.31
C HIS A 36 -11.31 -2.19 -5.89
N PHE A 37 -10.98 -1.52 -7.00
CA PHE A 37 -11.93 -0.64 -7.67
C PHE A 37 -12.86 -1.48 -8.55
N LEU A 38 -14.16 -1.44 -8.23
CA LEU A 38 -15.21 -1.97 -9.10
C LEU A 38 -15.20 -1.17 -10.41
N LYS A 39 -15.29 -1.88 -11.55
CA LYS A 39 -15.44 -1.27 -12.88
C LYS A 39 -16.80 -0.62 -13.06
#